data_AF-A0A0D0QU79-F1
#
_entry.id   AF-A0A0D0QU79-F1
#
_cell.length_a   1.000
_cell.length_b   1.000
_cell.length_c   1.000
_cell.angle_alpha   90.00
_cell.angle_beta   90.00
_cell.angle_gamma   90.00
#
_symmetry.space_group_name_H-M   'P 1'
#
loop_
_entity.id
_entity.type
_entity.pdbx_description
1 polymer ?
#
loop_
_entity_poly.entity_id
_entity_poly.type
_entity_poly.pdbx_seq_one_letter_code
_entity_poly.pdbx_strand_id
1 'polypeptide(L)'
;MDIPNSDIEIRPSLSNLQFYIGQTGKPEHDPLLNFSLLYEHAELGVRFTLSGLNRINNPYKSDNELHLMILLYDKVGGIGFDLRNFWTLKLNSETMKKYYETVQFTLYKFEPNNRSYDFTNIYQQLKILVLPEEIDKEEIDKETFMNWMTWPQHNEILSTKIPIYHRKEIEND
;
A
#
# COMPACT_ATOMS: atom_id res chain seq x y z
N MET A 1 -22.38 -5.91 -26.27
CA MET A 1 -21.84 -4.61 -25.86
C MET A 1 -21.44 -4.78 -24.41
N ASP A 2 -20.15 -4.62 -24.10
CA ASP A 2 -19.72 -4.58 -22.71
C ASP A 2 -20.31 -3.32 -22.07
N ILE A 3 -20.87 -3.48 -20.87
CA ILE A 3 -21.42 -2.37 -20.09
C ILE A 3 -20.21 -1.48 -19.75
N PRO A 4 -20.22 -0.18 -20.14
CA PRO A 4 -19.13 0.71 -19.78
C PRO A 4 -19.05 0.78 -18.25
N ASN A 5 -17.83 0.81 -17.73
CA ASN A 5 -17.60 1.18 -16.33
C ASN A 5 -18.35 2.49 -16.04
N SER A 6 -18.89 2.67 -14.84
CA SER A 6 -19.14 4.04 -14.41
C SER A 6 -17.79 4.79 -14.42
N ASP A 7 -17.77 6.09 -14.73
CA ASP A 7 -16.54 6.90 -14.76
C ASP A 7 -15.72 6.85 -13.44
N ILE A 8 -16.31 6.27 -12.39
CA ILE A 8 -15.79 6.14 -11.02
C ILE A 8 -15.21 4.72 -10.74
N GLU A 9 -15.39 3.74 -11.63
CA GLU A 9 -15.11 2.30 -11.39
C GLU A 9 -13.86 1.75 -12.11
N ILE A 10 -12.91 2.61 -12.48
CA ILE A 10 -11.61 2.16 -13.01
C ILE A 10 -10.72 1.67 -11.85
N ARG A 11 -11.21 0.72 -11.05
CA ARG A 11 -10.45 0.10 -9.95
C ARG A 11 -10.85 -1.37 -9.71
N PRO A 12 -9.87 -2.27 -9.56
CA PRO A 12 -10.13 -3.63 -9.13
C PRO A 12 -10.62 -3.72 -7.70
N SER A 13 -11.27 -4.86 -7.42
CA SER A 13 -11.68 -5.20 -6.06
C SER A 13 -10.51 -5.82 -5.31
N LEU A 14 -10.18 -5.29 -4.13
CA LEU A 14 -9.28 -5.94 -3.20
C LEU A 14 -10.01 -7.16 -2.59
N SER A 15 -9.51 -8.35 -2.86
CA SER A 15 -10.13 -9.62 -2.43
C SER A 15 -9.36 -10.32 -1.31
N ASN A 16 -8.07 -10.02 -1.15
CA ASN A 16 -7.26 -10.51 -0.05
C ASN A 16 -6.15 -9.51 0.28
N LEU A 17 -5.79 -9.40 1.56
CA LEU A 17 -4.65 -8.66 2.07
C LEU A 17 -4.01 -9.44 3.21
N GLN A 18 -2.70 -9.65 3.14
CA GLN A 18 -1.92 -10.26 4.20
C GLN A 18 -0.55 -9.58 4.31
N PHE A 19 0.01 -9.62 5.52
CA PHE A 19 1.38 -9.24 5.79
C PHE A 19 2.20 -10.50 6.09
N TYR A 20 3.51 -10.43 5.90
CA TYR A 20 4.41 -11.53 6.24
C TYR A 20 5.80 -11.01 6.64
N ILE A 21 6.60 -11.84 7.29
CA ILE A 21 8.03 -11.60 7.51
C ILE A 21 8.80 -12.62 6.69
N GLY A 22 9.63 -12.16 5.74
CA GLY A 22 10.47 -13.03 4.92
C GLY A 22 11.92 -12.57 4.99
N GLN A 23 12.78 -13.31 5.70
CA GLN A 23 14.22 -13.01 5.73
C GLN A 23 15.02 -14.32 5.73
N THR A 24 16.01 -14.42 4.84
CA THR A 24 16.88 -15.59 4.77
C THR A 24 17.58 -15.83 6.10
N GLY A 25 17.42 -17.03 6.67
CA GLY A 25 18.08 -17.44 7.91
C GLY A 25 17.35 -17.08 9.20
N LYS A 26 16.13 -16.54 9.14
CA LYS A 26 15.26 -16.29 10.30
C LYS A 26 13.89 -16.97 10.12
N PRO A 27 13.12 -17.21 11.21
CA PRO A 27 11.77 -17.75 11.10
C PRO A 27 10.89 -16.87 10.20
N GLU A 28 10.28 -17.49 9.20
CA GLU A 28 9.29 -16.84 8.35
C GLU A 28 7.92 -16.86 9.04
N HIS A 29 7.19 -15.76 8.89
CA HIS A 29 5.81 -15.63 9.39
C HIS A 29 4.91 -15.25 8.22
N ASP A 30 4.29 -16.24 7.56
CA ASP A 30 3.33 -16.05 6.46
C ASP A 30 2.06 -16.88 6.72
N PRO A 31 0.94 -16.26 7.15
CA PRO A 31 0.76 -14.82 7.38
C PRO A 31 1.33 -14.34 8.73
N LEU A 32 1.74 -13.07 8.78
CA LEU A 32 2.05 -12.36 10.01
C LEU A 32 0.75 -11.94 10.70
N LEU A 33 0.32 -12.73 11.69
CA LEU A 33 -0.87 -12.44 12.50
C LEU A 33 -0.56 -11.60 13.75
N ASN A 34 0.67 -11.69 14.26
CA ASN A 34 1.11 -10.97 15.44
C ASN A 34 2.32 -10.09 15.12
N PHE A 35 2.09 -8.79 15.02
CA PHE A 35 3.12 -7.80 14.66
C PHE A 35 4.12 -7.52 15.78
N SER A 36 3.92 -8.03 17.01
CA SER A 36 4.96 -7.98 18.04
C SER A 36 6.16 -8.89 17.72
N LEU A 37 6.04 -9.75 16.71
CA LEU A 37 7.12 -10.59 16.18
C LEU A 37 8.06 -9.83 15.24
N LEU A 38 7.76 -8.56 14.90
CA LEU A 38 8.66 -7.71 14.13
C LEU A 38 9.88 -7.36 14.98
N TYR A 39 11.02 -7.94 14.62
CA TYR A 39 12.33 -7.65 15.18
C TYR A 39 13.10 -6.67 14.30
N GLU A 40 14.09 -5.99 14.85
CA GLU A 40 14.95 -5.05 14.12
C GLU A 40 15.53 -5.65 12.84
N HIS A 41 15.36 -4.93 11.74
CA HIS A 41 15.68 -5.30 10.36
C HIS A 41 14.88 -6.46 9.75
N ALA A 42 13.77 -6.89 10.36
CA ALA A 42 12.83 -7.80 9.73
C ALA A 42 12.29 -7.18 8.42
N GLU A 43 12.23 -7.96 7.35
CA GLU A 43 11.63 -7.52 6.09
C GLU A 43 10.11 -7.73 6.16
N LEU A 44 9.38 -6.63 6.39
CA LEU A 44 7.92 -6.66 6.39
C LEU A 44 7.42 -6.69 4.95
N GLY A 45 6.85 -7.81 4.56
CA GLY A 45 6.22 -8.01 3.27
C GLY A 45 4.72 -7.79 3.31
N VAL A 46 4.16 -7.45 2.15
CA VAL A 46 2.72 -7.43 1.89
C VAL A 46 2.39 -8.29 0.68
N ARG A 47 1.30 -9.03 0.77
CA ARG A 47 0.71 -9.76 -0.36
C ARG A 47 -0.77 -9.41 -0.42
N PHE A 48 -1.25 -9.00 -1.58
CA PHE A 48 -2.66 -8.70 -1.80
C PHE A 48 -3.14 -9.26 -3.13
N THR A 49 -4.44 -9.52 -3.24
CA THR A 49 -5.05 -10.05 -4.46
C THR A 49 -6.11 -9.10 -4.98
N LEU A 50 -5.95 -8.70 -6.24
CA LEU A 50 -6.89 -7.91 -6.99
C LEU A 50 -7.78 -8.84 -7.80
N SER A 51 -9.09 -8.64 -7.74
CA SER A 51 -10.09 -9.43 -8.46
C SER A 51 -10.93 -8.54 -9.38
N GLY A 52 -11.50 -9.15 -10.42
CA GLY A 52 -12.34 -8.46 -11.40
C GLY A 52 -11.56 -7.65 -12.43
N LEU A 53 -10.27 -7.94 -12.63
CA LEU A 53 -9.41 -7.19 -13.57
C LEU A 53 -9.99 -7.22 -15.00
N ASN A 54 -10.42 -8.40 -15.46
CA ASN A 54 -11.06 -8.60 -16.77
C ASN A 54 -12.43 -7.94 -16.94
N ARG A 55 -12.95 -7.25 -15.91
CA ARG A 55 -14.19 -6.48 -15.97
C ARG A 55 -13.96 -4.98 -16.02
N ILE A 56 -12.71 -4.54 -15.97
CA ILE A 56 -12.37 -3.12 -15.93
C ILE A 56 -11.86 -2.69 -17.29
N ASN A 57 -12.41 -1.58 -17.77
CA ASN A 57 -11.92 -0.87 -18.92
C ASN A 57 -11.35 0.50 -18.51
N ASN A 58 -10.12 0.79 -18.90
CA ASN A 58 -9.48 2.09 -18.81
C ASN A 58 -9.86 2.89 -20.07
N PRO A 59 -10.70 3.92 -19.96
CA PRO A 59 -11.12 4.72 -21.12
C PRO A 59 -10.01 5.66 -21.63
N TYR A 60 -8.93 5.84 -20.87
CA TYR A 60 -7.85 6.78 -21.20
C TYR A 60 -6.71 6.13 -22.00
N LYS A 61 -6.59 4.80 -21.99
CA LYS A 61 -5.52 4.06 -22.67
C LYS A 61 -6.08 2.89 -23.48
N SER A 62 -5.65 2.75 -24.74
CA SER A 62 -6.16 1.73 -25.67
C SER A 62 -5.72 0.30 -25.34
N ASP A 63 -4.64 0.14 -24.57
CA ASP A 63 -4.12 -1.14 -24.11
C ASP A 63 -4.76 -1.62 -22.79
N ASN A 64 -5.69 -0.82 -22.24
CA ASN A 64 -6.41 -1.11 -21.01
C ASN A 64 -5.50 -1.31 -19.78
N GLU A 65 -4.32 -0.70 -19.77
CA GLU A 65 -3.37 -0.83 -18.66
C GLU A 65 -3.79 0.03 -17.46
N LEU A 66 -3.43 -0.39 -16.25
CA LEU A 66 -3.63 0.39 -15.03
C LEU A 66 -2.34 0.46 -14.21
N HIS A 67 -2.24 1.47 -13.38
CA HIS A 67 -1.11 1.66 -12.47
C HIS A 67 -1.61 1.66 -11.03
N LEU A 68 -0.96 0.87 -10.18
CA LEU A 68 -1.14 0.96 -8.73
C LEU A 68 -0.09 1.91 -8.18
N MET A 69 -0.53 2.87 -7.40
CA MET A 69 0.34 3.72 -6.60
C MET A 69 0.20 3.31 -5.14
N ILE A 70 1.33 2.97 -4.53
CA ILE A 70 1.40 2.46 -3.17
C ILE A 70 2.14 3.50 -2.32
N LEU A 71 1.46 3.99 -1.29
CA LEU A 71 1.98 4.97 -0.35
C LEU A 71 2.14 4.31 1.02
N LEU A 72 3.35 4.39 1.56
CA LEU A 72 3.62 4.11 2.96
C LEU A 72 3.95 5.44 3.64
N TYR A 73 3.20 5.80 4.68
CA TYR A 73 3.40 7.08 5.36
C TYR A 73 3.06 7.00 6.84
N ASP A 74 3.62 7.91 7.62
CA ASP A 74 3.29 8.06 9.03
C ASP A 74 2.32 9.23 9.21
N LYS A 75 1.26 9.05 9.99
CA LYS A 75 0.59 10.17 10.66
C LYS A 75 1.43 10.58 11.87
N VAL A 76 1.69 11.86 12.05
CA VAL A 76 2.59 12.37 13.10
C VAL A 76 1.90 13.45 13.93
N GLY A 77 1.18 13.03 14.96
CA GLY A 77 0.45 13.92 15.85
C GLY A 77 -0.68 14.67 15.12
N GLY A 78 -0.88 15.94 15.52
CA GLY A 78 -1.76 16.88 14.83
C GLY A 78 -1.10 17.64 13.67
N ILE A 79 0.20 17.43 13.43
CA ILE A 79 1.06 18.34 12.64
C ILE A 79 1.15 17.93 11.16
N GLY A 80 0.89 16.66 10.81
CA GLY A 80 0.80 16.26 9.40
C GLY A 80 1.05 14.78 9.13
N PHE A 81 1.36 14.48 7.87
CA PHE A 81 1.70 13.16 7.35
C PHE A 81 3.12 13.19 6.76
N ASP A 82 3.92 12.18 7.06
CA ASP A 82 5.29 12.01 6.54
C ASP A 82 5.32 10.83 5.57
N LEU A 83 5.55 11.08 4.27
CA LEU A 83 5.73 10.02 3.29
C LEU A 83 7.03 9.25 3.59
N ARG A 84 6.91 7.94 3.83
CA ARG A 84 8.05 7.04 4.04
C ARG A 84 8.53 6.44 2.74
N ASN A 85 7.60 5.94 1.94
CA ASN A 85 7.94 5.30 0.69
C ASN A 85 6.79 5.37 -0.31
N PHE A 86 7.17 5.24 -1.59
CA PHE A 86 6.31 5.37 -2.75
C PHE A 86 6.72 4.30 -3.76
N TRP A 87 5.74 3.54 -4.24
CA TRP A 87 5.94 2.60 -5.34
C TRP A 87 4.85 2.75 -6.39
N THR A 88 5.24 2.47 -7.62
CA THR A 88 4.31 2.26 -8.73
C THR A 88 4.40 0.81 -9.19
N LEU A 89 3.25 0.22 -9.51
CA LEU A 89 3.18 -1.11 -10.10
C LEU A 89 2.24 -1.10 -11.29
N LYS A 90 2.72 -1.58 -12.44
CA LYS A 90 1.96 -1.64 -13.67
C LYS A 90 1.15 -2.95 -13.76
N LEU A 91 -0.16 -2.82 -13.95
CA LEU A 91 -1.05 -3.89 -14.40
C LEU A 91 -1.17 -3.80 -15.92
N ASN A 92 -0.31 -4.54 -16.62
CA ASN A 92 -0.28 -4.51 -18.08
C ASN A 92 -1.53 -5.16 -18.71
N SER A 93 -1.66 -5.03 -20.03
CA SER A 93 -2.81 -5.52 -20.80
C SER A 93 -3.08 -7.02 -20.61
N GLU A 94 -2.05 -7.85 -20.44
CA GLU A 94 -2.20 -9.29 -20.18
C GLU A 94 -2.69 -9.57 -18.75
N THR A 95 -2.17 -8.84 -17.75
CA THR A 95 -2.66 -8.91 -16.37
C THR A 95 -4.13 -8.48 -16.29
N MET A 96 -4.51 -7.44 -17.02
CA MET A 96 -5.87 -6.91 -17.05
C MET A 96 -6.89 -7.86 -17.70
N LYS A 97 -6.45 -8.88 -18.44
CA LYS A 97 -7.33 -9.95 -18.97
C LYS A 97 -7.64 -11.06 -17.94
N LYS A 98 -6.93 -11.10 -16.81
CA LYS A 98 -7.11 -12.14 -15.79
C LYS A 98 -8.35 -11.89 -14.93
N TYR A 99 -8.88 -12.94 -14.30
CA TYR A 99 -9.92 -12.76 -13.29
C TYR A 99 -9.37 -12.15 -12.00
N TYR A 100 -8.12 -12.47 -11.67
CA TYR A 100 -7.41 -11.97 -10.50
C TYR A 100 -5.90 -11.93 -10.74
N GLU A 101 -5.20 -11.14 -9.92
CA GLU A 101 -3.74 -11.08 -9.84
C GLU A 101 -3.31 -10.93 -8.38
N THR A 102 -2.27 -11.66 -7.98
CA THR A 102 -1.70 -11.56 -6.63
C THR A 102 -0.37 -10.82 -6.71
N VAL A 103 -0.30 -9.68 -6.04
CA VAL A 103 0.90 -8.86 -5.93
C VAL A 103 1.55 -9.15 -4.59
N GLN A 104 2.87 -9.40 -4.60
CA GLN A 104 3.67 -9.58 -3.41
C GLN A 104 4.96 -8.76 -3.53
N PHE A 105 5.30 -8.01 -2.47
CA PHE A 105 6.58 -7.32 -2.37
C PHE A 105 6.94 -7.02 -0.91
N THR A 106 8.19 -6.61 -0.70
CA THR A 106 8.69 -6.16 0.60
C THR A 106 8.39 -4.68 0.77
N LEU A 107 7.61 -4.31 1.80
CA LEU A 107 7.27 -2.91 2.09
C LEU A 107 8.49 -2.15 2.62
N TYR A 108 9.18 -2.68 3.62
CA TYR A 108 10.39 -2.05 4.18
C TYR A 108 11.13 -3.01 5.10
N LYS A 109 12.37 -2.62 5.45
CA LYS A 109 13.13 -3.22 6.54
C LYS A 109 12.76 -2.52 7.83
N PHE A 110 12.23 -3.29 8.77
CA PHE A 110 11.74 -2.77 10.03
C PHE A 110 12.86 -2.12 10.83
N GLU A 111 12.67 -0.87 11.25
CA GLU A 111 13.58 -0.16 12.15
C GLU A 111 12.75 0.36 13.35
N PRO A 112 13.14 0.03 14.59
CA PRO A 112 12.47 0.53 15.78
C PRO A 112 12.45 2.06 15.77
N ASN A 113 11.27 2.64 15.60
CA ASN A 113 11.12 4.09 15.65
C ASN A 113 11.13 4.55 17.11
N ASN A 114 11.74 5.72 17.39
CA ASN A 114 11.70 6.34 18.72
C ASN A 114 10.30 6.89 19.08
N ARG A 115 9.34 6.84 18.15
CA ARG A 115 7.97 7.34 18.33
C ARG A 115 7.10 6.28 19.00
N SER A 116 6.38 6.68 20.05
CA SER A 116 5.33 5.84 20.67
C SER A 116 4.09 5.89 19.80
N TYR A 117 3.84 4.84 19.03
CA TYR A 117 2.62 4.69 18.22
C TYR A 117 1.40 4.55 19.14
N ASP A 118 0.37 5.36 18.90
CA ASP A 118 -0.86 5.39 19.71
C ASP A 118 -2.12 5.00 18.91
N PHE A 119 -1.94 4.64 17.64
CA PHE A 119 -2.98 4.33 16.65
C PHE A 119 -4.07 5.40 16.45
N THR A 120 -3.92 6.55 17.09
CA THR A 120 -4.89 7.64 17.09
C THR A 120 -4.33 8.83 16.31
N ASN A 121 -3.16 9.30 16.72
CA ASN A 121 -2.47 10.44 16.14
C ASN A 121 -1.09 10.08 15.57
N ILE A 122 -0.50 8.97 16.02
CA ILE A 122 0.80 8.49 15.56
C ILE A 122 0.63 7.03 15.13
N TYR A 123 0.65 6.80 13.81
CA TYR A 123 0.55 5.47 13.21
C TYR A 123 1.16 5.46 11.81
N GLN A 124 1.55 4.27 11.36
CA GLN A 124 1.92 4.05 9.96
C GLN A 124 0.70 3.55 9.18
N GLN A 125 0.55 4.03 7.95
CA GLN A 125 -0.55 3.70 7.06
C GLN A 125 -0.03 3.28 5.69
N LEU A 126 -0.64 2.23 5.16
CA LEU A 126 -0.50 1.77 3.79
C LEU A 126 -1.74 2.19 3.02
N LYS A 127 -1.54 2.91 1.92
CA LYS A 127 -2.61 3.28 0.98
C LYS A 127 -2.26 2.82 -0.42
N ILE A 128 -3.23 2.26 -1.13
CA ILE A 128 -3.08 1.86 -2.53
C ILE A 128 -4.18 2.55 -3.35
N LEU A 129 -3.75 3.33 -4.33
CA LEU A 129 -4.59 4.05 -5.29
C LEU A 129 -4.41 3.44 -6.67
N VAL A 130 -5.46 3.48 -7.49
CA VAL A 130 -5.45 3.00 -8.87
C VAL A 130 -5.47 4.20 -9.81
N LEU A 131 -4.56 4.23 -10.76
CA LEU A 131 -4.40 5.33 -11.69
C LEU A 131 -4.56 4.81 -13.12
N PRO A 132 -5.18 5.60 -14.01
CA PRO A 132 -5.32 5.23 -15.42
C PRO A 132 -4.00 5.38 -16.19
N GLU A 133 -3.03 6.11 -15.64
CA GLU A 133 -1.72 6.35 -16.23
C GLU A 133 -0.63 6.26 -15.17
N GLU A 134 0.60 6.02 -15.61
CA GLU A 134 1.77 6.13 -14.75
C GLU A 134 1.95 7.57 -14.29
N ILE A 135 2.38 7.74 -13.04
CA ILE A 135 2.77 9.04 -12.51
C ILE A 135 4.20 8.93 -12.02
N ASP A 136 5.03 9.86 -12.45
CA ASP A 136 6.37 10.03 -11.89
C ASP A 136 6.26 10.73 -10.52
N LYS A 137 6.95 10.17 -9.52
CA LYS A 137 7.05 10.78 -8.19
C LYS A 137 7.59 12.21 -8.25
N GLU A 138 8.51 12.48 -9.18
CA GLU A 138 9.14 13.80 -9.32
C GLU A 138 8.17 14.87 -9.86
N GLU A 139 7.10 14.45 -10.51
CA GLU A 139 6.06 15.33 -11.07
C GLU A 139 4.95 15.64 -10.06
N ILE A 140 4.87 14.91 -8.95
CA ILE A 140 3.82 15.10 -7.94
C ILE A 140 4.26 16.15 -6.93
N ASP A 141 3.50 17.25 -6.87
CA ASP A 141 3.73 18.29 -5.88
C ASP A 141 3.38 17.83 -4.45
N LYS A 142 3.93 18.54 -3.46
CA LYS A 142 3.75 18.21 -2.05
C LYS A 142 2.29 18.30 -1.59
N GLU A 143 1.51 19.24 -2.11
CA GLU A 143 0.11 19.41 -1.73
C GLU A 143 -0.72 18.22 -2.21
N THR A 144 -0.48 17.73 -3.43
CA THR A 144 -1.10 16.52 -3.98
C THR A 144 -0.78 15.29 -3.11
N PHE A 145 0.48 15.08 -2.71
CA PHE A 145 0.83 14.01 -1.77
C PHE A 145 0.09 14.14 -0.43
N MET A 146 0.04 15.35 0.13
CA MET A 146 -0.66 15.60 1.39
C MET A 146 -2.15 15.31 1.27
N ASN A 147 -2.78 15.69 0.15
CA ASN A 147 -4.18 15.40 -0.10
C ASN A 147 -4.46 13.90 -0.18
N TRP A 148 -3.63 13.15 -0.91
CA TRP A 148 -3.78 11.69 -0.99
C TRP A 148 -3.57 10.98 0.35
N MET A 149 -2.61 11.44 1.16
CA MET A 149 -2.39 10.88 2.51
C MET A 149 -3.51 11.24 3.49
N THR A 150 -4.10 12.43 3.36
CA THR A 150 -5.10 12.97 4.30
C THR A 150 -6.51 12.45 4.02
N TRP A 151 -6.93 12.50 2.76
CA TRP A 151 -8.33 12.31 2.38
C TRP A 151 -8.55 10.96 1.69
N PRO A 152 -9.73 10.34 1.88
CA PRO A 152 -10.15 9.21 1.06
C PRO A 152 -10.20 9.61 -0.42
N GLN A 153 -9.70 8.75 -1.29
CA GLN A 153 -9.70 8.99 -2.73
C GLN A 153 -10.72 8.07 -3.41
N HIS A 154 -11.37 8.55 -4.48
CA HIS A 154 -12.35 7.74 -5.21
C HIS A 154 -11.74 6.48 -5.84
N ASN A 155 -10.47 6.55 -6.23
CA ASN A 155 -9.70 5.46 -6.82
C ASN A 155 -8.91 4.64 -5.78
N GLU A 156 -9.19 4.82 -4.49
CA GLU A 156 -8.58 4.03 -3.42
C GLU A 156 -9.10 2.59 -3.42
N ILE A 157 -8.19 1.62 -3.33
CA ILE A 157 -8.53 0.19 -3.17
C ILE A 157 -8.12 -0.35 -1.80
N LEU A 158 -7.19 0.31 -1.12
CA LEU A 158 -6.76 -0.04 0.23
C LEU A 158 -6.34 1.22 0.97
N SER A 159 -6.73 1.31 2.24
CA SER A 159 -6.24 2.29 3.18
C SER A 159 -6.31 1.68 4.58
N THR A 160 -5.16 1.24 5.10
CA THR A 160 -5.10 0.48 6.34
C THR A 160 -3.91 0.90 7.20
N LYS A 161 -4.12 0.93 8.51
CA LYS A 161 -3.05 1.13 9.48
C LYS A 161 -2.24 -0.17 9.60
N ILE A 162 -0.93 -0.04 9.70
CA ILE A 162 -0.07 -1.18 10.01
C ILE A 162 0.02 -1.28 11.55
N PRO A 163 -0.41 -2.39 12.17
CA PRO A 163 -0.52 -2.54 13.62
C PRO A 163 0.85 -2.74 14.29
N ILE A 164 1.66 -1.70 14.25
CA ILE A 164 3.04 -1.67 14.72
C ILE A 164 3.07 -1.35 16.22
N TYR A 165 3.48 -2.30 17.04
CA TYR A 165 3.61 -2.14 18.50
C TYR A 165 5.07 -1.85 18.86
N HIS A 166 5.49 -0.58 18.94
CA HIS A 166 6.82 -0.27 19.46
C HIS A 166 6.80 0.72 20.62
N ARG A 167 7.42 0.27 21.71
CA ARG A 167 8.25 1.11 22.56
C ARG A 167 9.68 0.68 22.28
N LYS A 168 10.58 1.61 21.99
CA LYS A 168 11.99 1.36 22.22
C LYS A 168 12.12 1.16 23.73
N GLU A 169 12.39 -0.06 24.19
CA GLU A 169 12.87 -0.20 25.56
C GLU A 169 14.17 0.60 25.61
N ILE A 170 14.14 1.73 26.29
CA ILE A 170 15.35 2.45 26.61
C ILE A 170 16.00 1.59 27.69
N GLU A 171 16.87 0.66 27.28
CA GLU A 171 17.85 0.10 28.19
C GLU A 171 18.77 1.28 28.58
N ASN A 172 18.53 1.82 29.77
CA ASN A 172 19.46 2.74 30.41
C ASN A 172 20.63 1.89 30.88
N ASP A 173 21.64 1.69 30.03
CA ASP A 173 22.99 1.36 30.47
C ASP A 173 23.64 2.58 31.16
#